data_AF-A0A972Z9H3-F1
#
_entry.id   AF-A0A972Z9H3-F1
#
_cell.length_a   1.000
_cell.length_b   1.000
_cell.length_c   1.000
_cell.angle_alpha   90.00
_cell.angle_beta   90.00
_cell.angle_gamma   90.00
#
_symmetry.space_group_name_H-M   'P 1'
#
loop_
_entity.id
_entity.type
_entity.pdbx_description
1 polymer ?
#
loop_
_entity_poly.entity_id
_entity_poly.type
_entity_poly.pdbx_seq_one_letter_code
_entity_poly.pdbx_strand_id
1 'polypeptide(L)'
;MFDGLIGVVSHLGNLFTFYNMTILLLGVIGGIILGALPGVSPTLAVALLVPFTFYMEPASGLILLGAVYTSSVAGGAISAILINVPGAPANIATLLDGYPMARSGRAEEALYTCFISSFIGGIFGMVIMILLTLPLAEFALKFRSTEIFWIAILGLTVVAGLGTENMIKALISGAFGIWLSTIGCNPVTGEFRFVFNDILMGGINILPALIGLFAIPQAFSLAESYGTKRTAFKIQREKGLFIKTFIQMIKMVRVQTIGSIVGSIIGIIPGVGGQVAGIVAYD
;
A
#
# COMPACT_ATOMS: atom_id res chain seq x y z
N MET A 1 3.79 -15.92 -22.39
CA MET A 1 2.62 -16.02 -21.48
C MET A 1 2.64 -17.31 -20.66
N PHE A 2 2.75 -18.49 -21.28
CA PHE A 2 2.79 -19.78 -20.55
C PHE A 2 4.04 -19.96 -19.67
N ASP A 3 5.21 -19.46 -20.09
CA ASP A 3 6.44 -19.55 -19.27
C ASP A 3 6.37 -18.78 -17.95
N GLY A 4 5.64 -17.66 -17.93
CA GLY A 4 5.37 -16.90 -16.70
C GLY A 4 4.49 -17.68 -15.72
N LEU A 5 3.48 -18.38 -16.24
CA LEU A 5 2.62 -19.24 -15.43
C LEU A 5 3.41 -20.42 -14.86
N ILE A 6 4.30 -21.03 -15.65
CA ILE A 6 5.17 -22.12 -15.24
C ILE A 6 6.16 -21.65 -14.15
N GLY A 7 6.72 -20.44 -14.29
CA GLY A 7 7.57 -19.82 -13.27
C GLY A 7 6.86 -19.53 -11.96
N VAL A 8 5.59 -19.08 -12.00
CA VAL A 8 4.77 -18.89 -10.79
C VAL A 8 4.50 -20.23 -10.11
N VAL A 9 4.14 -21.26 -10.88
CA VAL A 9 3.88 -22.61 -10.35
C VAL A 9 5.13 -23.24 -9.75
N SER A 10 6.31 -23.03 -10.34
CA SER A 10 7.57 -23.57 -9.82
C SER A 10 8.02 -22.92 -8.51
N HIS A 11 7.70 -21.64 -8.31
CA HIS A 11 8.04 -20.90 -7.08
C HIS A 11 6.92 -20.92 -6.02
N LEU A 12 5.72 -21.41 -6.38
CA LEU A 12 4.60 -21.57 -5.47
C LEU A 12 4.97 -22.42 -4.24
N GLY A 13 5.83 -23.43 -4.43
CA GLY A 13 6.30 -24.29 -3.34
C GLY A 13 7.02 -23.53 -2.22
N ASN A 14 7.72 -22.42 -2.54
CA ASN A 14 8.40 -21.61 -1.54
C ASN A 14 7.41 -20.85 -0.64
N LEU A 15 6.21 -20.53 -1.14
CA LEU A 15 5.17 -19.85 -0.36
C LEU A 15 4.60 -20.74 0.76
N PHE A 16 4.51 -22.05 0.53
CA PHE A 16 3.93 -23.01 1.47
C PHE A 16 4.93 -23.54 2.51
N THR A 17 6.15 -23.01 2.53
CA THR A 17 7.07 -23.33 3.61
C THR A 17 6.54 -22.80 4.94
N PHE A 18 6.74 -23.56 6.02
CA PHE A 18 6.25 -23.17 7.35
C PHE A 18 6.75 -21.79 7.79
N TYR A 19 7.99 -21.45 7.44
CA TYR A 19 8.60 -20.15 7.72
C TYR A 19 7.86 -19.01 7.01
N ASN A 20 7.62 -19.14 5.70
CA ASN A 20 6.95 -18.10 4.91
C ASN A 20 5.45 -17.96 5.24
N MET A 21 4.77 -19.06 5.56
CA MET A 21 3.40 -19.01 6.08
C MET A 21 3.32 -18.27 7.41
N THR A 22 4.28 -18.48 8.31
CA THR A 22 4.33 -17.78 9.59
C THR A 22 4.57 -16.28 9.39
N ILE A 23 5.53 -15.92 8.52
CA ILE A 23 5.80 -14.52 8.17
C ILE A 23 4.58 -13.86 7.54
N LEU A 24 3.92 -14.54 6.61
CA LEU A 24 2.69 -14.05 5.98
C LEU A 24 1.62 -13.79 7.03
N LEU A 25 1.39 -14.73 7.95
CA LEU A 25 0.35 -14.62 8.97
C LEU A 25 0.65 -13.49 9.97
N LEU A 26 1.90 -13.36 10.43
CA LEU A 26 2.34 -12.25 11.27
C LEU A 26 2.28 -10.91 10.53
N GLY A 27 2.66 -10.88 9.26
CA GLY A 27 2.57 -9.71 8.40
C GLY A 27 1.13 -9.26 8.18
N VAL A 28 0.20 -10.19 7.97
CA VAL A 28 -1.23 -9.89 7.84
C VAL A 28 -1.77 -9.30 9.14
N ILE A 29 -1.52 -9.94 10.28
CA ILE A 29 -1.98 -9.46 11.59
C ILE A 29 -1.39 -8.07 11.89
N GLY A 30 -0.07 -7.94 11.77
CA GLY A 30 0.64 -6.68 11.99
C GLY A 30 0.13 -5.57 11.08
N GLY A 31 -0.04 -5.85 9.79
CA GLY A 31 -0.56 -4.87 8.84
C GLY A 31 -2.01 -4.48 9.10
N ILE A 32 -2.90 -5.39 9.52
CA ILE A 32 -4.28 -5.02 9.92
C ILE A 32 -4.26 -4.08 11.12
N ILE A 33 -3.44 -4.39 12.14
CA ILE A 33 -3.29 -3.54 13.33
C ILE A 33 -2.77 -2.16 12.92
N LEU A 34 -1.70 -2.12 12.14
CA LEU A 34 -1.10 -0.86 11.67
C LEU A 34 -2.07 -0.07 10.79
N GLY A 35 -2.81 -0.71 9.88
CA GLY A 35 -3.81 -0.03 9.05
C GLY A 35 -5.02 0.48 9.83
N ALA A 36 -5.42 -0.22 10.90
CA ALA A 36 -6.52 0.21 11.76
C ALA A 36 -6.16 1.43 12.62
N LEU A 37 -4.86 1.73 12.79
CA LEU A 37 -4.40 2.93 13.49
C LEU A 37 -4.58 4.17 12.58
N PRO A 38 -5.34 5.20 13.02
CA PRO A 38 -5.49 6.42 12.25
C PRO A 38 -4.15 7.12 12.05
N GLY A 39 -3.89 7.58 10.83
CA GLY A 39 -2.64 8.29 10.50
C GLY A 39 -1.46 7.38 10.13
N VAL A 40 -1.61 6.06 10.23
CA VAL A 40 -0.61 5.10 9.76
C VAL A 40 -1.00 4.62 8.36
N SER A 41 -0.35 5.17 7.34
CA SER A 41 -0.61 4.76 5.96
C SER A 41 0.04 3.41 5.64
N PRO A 42 -0.49 2.66 4.66
CA PRO A 42 0.12 1.41 4.21
C PRO A 42 1.56 1.60 3.71
N THR A 43 1.82 2.72 3.03
CA THR A 43 3.17 3.10 2.59
C THR A 43 4.12 3.26 3.77
N LEU A 44 3.63 3.84 4.87
CA LEU A 44 4.39 3.98 6.10
C LEU A 44 4.70 2.63 6.75
N ALA A 45 3.69 1.76 6.85
CA ALA A 45 3.85 0.42 7.42
C ALA A 45 4.92 -0.38 6.67
N VAL A 46 4.93 -0.31 5.34
CA VAL A 46 5.99 -0.89 4.50
C VAL A 46 7.33 -0.23 4.78
N ALA A 47 7.43 1.10 4.77
CA ALA A 47 8.68 1.83 5.00
C ALA A 47 9.34 1.49 6.35
N LEU A 48 8.54 1.25 7.40
CA LEU A 48 9.03 0.82 8.71
C LEU A 48 9.56 -0.61 8.73
N LEU A 49 9.10 -1.46 7.81
CA LEU A 49 9.49 -2.87 7.73
C LEU A 49 10.61 -3.17 6.74
N VAL A 50 10.85 -2.29 5.75
CA VAL A 50 11.97 -2.41 4.80
C VAL A 50 13.33 -2.65 5.51
N PRO A 51 13.66 -1.99 6.63
CA PRO A 51 14.89 -2.29 7.37
C PRO A 51 15.05 -3.74 7.79
N PHE A 52 13.96 -4.38 8.17
CA PHE A 52 13.96 -5.75 8.66
C PHE A 52 14.12 -6.75 7.51
N THR A 53 13.64 -6.41 6.30
CA THR A 53 13.73 -7.32 5.16
C THR A 53 15.13 -7.45 4.59
N PHE A 54 16.06 -6.52 4.88
CA PHE A 54 17.46 -6.65 4.46
C PHE A 54 18.19 -7.82 5.10
N TYR A 55 17.70 -8.33 6.22
CA TYR A 55 18.24 -9.53 6.90
C TYR A 55 17.50 -10.82 6.53
N MET A 56 16.51 -10.73 5.64
CA MET A 56 15.67 -11.87 5.24
C MET A 56 16.04 -12.34 3.83
N GLU A 57 15.73 -13.60 3.53
CA GLU A 57 15.75 -14.05 2.14
C GLU A 57 14.79 -13.19 1.28
N PRO A 58 15.14 -12.86 0.02
CA PRO A 58 14.34 -11.96 -0.81
C PRO A 58 12.88 -12.38 -0.94
N ALA A 59 12.61 -13.68 -1.07
CA ALA A 59 11.24 -14.19 -1.14
C ALA A 59 10.45 -13.88 0.15
N SER A 60 11.03 -14.18 1.30
CA SER A 60 10.44 -13.95 2.62
C SER A 60 10.21 -12.47 2.91
N GLY A 61 11.16 -11.62 2.51
CA GLY A 61 11.03 -10.17 2.62
C GLY A 61 9.90 -9.61 1.76
N LEU A 62 9.77 -10.05 0.51
CA LEU A 62 8.67 -9.64 -0.37
C LEU A 62 7.31 -10.14 0.13
N ILE A 63 7.25 -11.35 0.70
CA ILE A 63 6.03 -11.88 1.33
C ILE A 63 5.61 -11.00 2.51
N LEU A 64 6.56 -10.61 3.38
CA LEU A 64 6.27 -9.74 4.53
C LEU A 64 5.74 -8.37 4.07
N LEU A 65 6.45 -7.70 3.16
CA LEU A 65 6.08 -6.35 2.70
C LEU A 65 4.75 -6.37 1.94
N GLY A 66 4.52 -7.39 1.10
CA GLY A 66 3.26 -7.57 0.40
C GLY A 66 2.10 -7.84 1.36
N ALA A 67 2.29 -8.77 2.31
CA ALA A 67 1.29 -9.09 3.32
C ALA A 67 0.88 -7.86 4.14
N VAL A 68 1.86 -7.09 4.62
CA VAL A 68 1.62 -5.89 5.43
C VAL A 68 0.98 -4.79 4.61
N TYR A 69 1.43 -4.56 3.37
CA TYR A 69 0.83 -3.55 2.50
C TYR A 69 -0.65 -3.85 2.23
N THR A 70 -0.95 -5.05 1.74
CA THR A 70 -2.32 -5.45 1.39
C THR A 70 -3.23 -5.49 2.63
N SER A 71 -2.74 -6.01 3.75
CA SER A 71 -3.55 -6.10 4.97
C SER A 71 -3.70 -4.76 5.68
N SER A 72 -2.74 -3.83 5.54
CA SER A 72 -2.85 -2.45 6.04
C SER A 72 -3.84 -1.60 5.24
N VAL A 73 -3.87 -1.74 3.91
CA VAL A 73 -4.91 -1.11 3.07
C VAL A 73 -6.31 -1.57 3.49
N ALA A 74 -6.48 -2.89 3.72
CA ALA A 74 -7.74 -3.45 4.20
C ALA A 74 -8.04 -3.04 5.66
N GLY A 75 -7.02 -3.01 6.52
CA GLY A 75 -7.12 -2.56 7.92
C GLY A 75 -7.55 -1.10 8.04
N GLY A 76 -7.14 -0.23 7.09
CA GLY A 76 -7.57 1.16 6.99
C GLY A 76 -9.07 1.35 6.82
N ALA A 77 -9.79 0.33 6.35
CA ALA A 77 -11.24 0.34 6.29
C ALA A 77 -11.88 0.25 7.69
N ILE A 78 -11.22 -0.40 8.67
CA ILE A 78 -11.73 -0.54 10.03
C ILE A 78 -11.85 0.85 10.67
N SER A 79 -10.79 1.66 10.57
CA SER A 79 -10.80 3.04 11.06
C SER A 79 -11.77 3.93 10.26
N ALA A 80 -11.83 3.78 8.94
CA ALA A 80 -12.79 4.50 8.10
C ALA A 80 -14.25 4.24 8.53
N ILE A 81 -14.63 2.97 8.69
CA ILE A 81 -16.00 2.53 9.00
C ILE A 81 -16.38 2.84 10.44
N LEU A 82 -15.50 2.58 11.41
CA LEU A 82 -15.87 2.63 12.83
C LEU A 82 -15.68 4.00 13.47
N ILE A 83 -14.78 4.85 12.96
CA ILE A 83 -14.43 6.11 13.63
C ILE A 83 -14.42 7.32 12.69
N ASN A 84 -14.88 7.17 11.44
CA ASN A 84 -14.94 8.25 10.46
C ASN A 84 -13.58 8.93 10.19
N VAL A 85 -12.48 8.20 10.35
CA VAL A 85 -11.13 8.66 10.05
C VAL A 85 -10.48 7.61 9.18
N PRO A 86 -10.23 7.87 7.88
CA PRO A 86 -9.68 6.87 6.99
C PRO A 86 -8.22 6.58 7.35
N GLY A 87 -7.86 5.29 7.47
CA GLY A 87 -6.47 4.89 7.73
C GLY A 87 -5.54 5.08 6.52
N ALA A 88 -6.08 4.93 5.32
CA ALA A 88 -5.41 5.28 4.06
C ALA A 88 -6.36 6.10 3.18
N PRO A 89 -5.84 6.95 2.27
CA PRO A 89 -6.74 7.76 1.45
C PRO A 89 -7.51 6.92 0.42
N ALA A 90 -7.10 5.66 0.17
CA ALA A 90 -7.87 4.69 -0.61
C ALA A 90 -9.21 4.31 0.05
N ASN A 91 -9.34 4.50 1.36
CA ASN A 91 -10.55 4.15 2.12
C ASN A 91 -11.53 5.32 2.26
N ILE A 92 -11.30 6.45 1.59
CA ILE A 92 -12.21 7.61 1.64
C ILE A 92 -13.59 7.24 1.09
N ALA A 93 -13.67 6.56 -0.05
CA ALA A 93 -14.94 6.09 -0.59
C ALA A 93 -15.63 5.09 0.36
N THR A 94 -14.84 4.22 1.02
CA THR A 94 -15.37 3.28 2.02
C THR A 94 -15.99 3.98 3.23
N LEU A 95 -15.46 5.13 3.63
CA LEU A 95 -15.98 5.92 4.74
C LEU A 95 -17.38 6.48 4.44
N LEU A 96 -17.64 6.87 3.19
CA LEU A 96 -18.91 7.51 2.77
C LEU A 96 -20.13 6.66 3.10
N ASP A 97 -20.08 5.35 2.81
CA ASP A 97 -21.16 4.41 3.13
C ASP A 97 -20.94 3.66 4.45
N GLY A 98 -19.69 3.33 4.75
CA GLY A 98 -19.28 2.54 5.89
C GLY A 98 -19.62 3.17 7.23
N TYR A 99 -19.30 4.45 7.40
CA TYR A 99 -19.54 5.14 8.66
C TYR A 99 -21.03 5.36 8.97
N PRO A 100 -21.89 5.79 8.02
CA PRO A 100 -23.34 5.81 8.23
C PRO A 100 -23.92 4.42 8.57
N MET A 101 -23.45 3.36 7.91
CA MET A 101 -23.86 1.98 8.25
C MET A 101 -23.47 1.62 9.69
N ALA A 102 -22.24 1.93 10.12
CA ALA A 102 -21.80 1.70 11.49
C ALA A 102 -22.62 2.50 12.52
N ARG A 103 -22.94 3.77 12.23
CA ARG A 103 -23.83 4.61 13.07
C ARG A 103 -25.24 4.05 13.19
N SER A 104 -25.74 3.36 12.15
CA SER A 104 -27.04 2.69 12.16
C SER A 104 -27.06 1.32 12.88
N GLY A 105 -25.97 0.93 13.54
CA GLY A 105 -25.84 -0.37 14.22
C GLY A 105 -25.39 -1.52 13.30
N ARG A 106 -25.18 -1.26 12.01
CA ARG A 106 -24.77 -2.23 10.97
C ARG A 106 -23.26 -2.25 10.74
N ALA A 107 -22.48 -2.08 11.81
CA ALA A 107 -21.03 -2.02 11.72
C ALA A 107 -20.41 -3.34 11.22
N GLU A 108 -20.92 -4.49 11.68
CA GLU A 108 -20.43 -5.80 11.25
C GLU A 108 -20.72 -6.05 9.75
N GLU A 109 -21.90 -5.69 9.28
CA GLU A 109 -22.28 -5.81 7.86
C GLU A 109 -21.38 -4.95 6.96
N ALA A 110 -21.08 -3.71 7.38
CA ALA A 110 -20.18 -2.82 6.66
C ALA A 110 -18.76 -3.39 6.56
N LEU A 111 -18.23 -3.91 7.68
CA LEU A 111 -16.90 -4.54 7.71
C LEU A 111 -16.85 -5.78 6.82
N TYR A 112 -17.82 -6.71 6.93
CA TYR A 112 -17.85 -7.90 6.10
C TYR A 112 -17.94 -7.56 4.60
N THR A 113 -18.80 -6.60 4.23
CA THR A 113 -18.94 -6.16 2.84
C THR A 113 -17.61 -5.61 2.30
N CYS A 114 -16.93 -4.76 3.08
CA CYS A 114 -15.65 -4.20 2.68
C CYS A 114 -14.54 -5.26 2.54
N PHE A 115 -14.38 -6.16 3.51
CA PHE A 115 -13.34 -7.19 3.46
C PHE A 115 -13.57 -8.20 2.35
N ILE A 116 -14.82 -8.64 2.14
CA ILE A 116 -15.12 -9.59 1.05
C ILE A 116 -14.93 -8.90 -0.32
N SER A 117 -15.23 -7.59 -0.45
CA SER A 117 -15.05 -6.87 -1.72
C SER A 117 -13.58 -6.67 -2.03
N SER A 118 -12.80 -6.31 -1.01
CA SER A 118 -11.34 -6.22 -1.11
C SER A 118 -10.70 -7.57 -1.46
N PHE A 119 -11.23 -8.68 -0.94
CA PHE A 119 -10.76 -10.03 -1.28
C PHE A 119 -11.02 -10.38 -2.75
N ILE A 120 -12.24 -10.13 -3.25
CA ILE A 120 -12.60 -10.40 -4.66
C ILE A 120 -11.77 -9.53 -5.60
N GLY A 121 -11.71 -8.22 -5.34
CA GLY A 121 -10.91 -7.28 -6.12
C GLY A 121 -9.41 -7.60 -6.06
N GLY A 122 -8.91 -8.04 -4.91
CA GLY A 122 -7.53 -8.47 -4.71
C GLY A 122 -7.18 -9.71 -5.55
N ILE A 123 -8.05 -10.72 -5.58
CA ILE A 123 -7.87 -11.90 -6.45
C ILE A 123 -7.87 -11.48 -7.92
N PHE A 124 -8.83 -10.65 -8.33
CA PHE A 124 -8.93 -10.19 -9.71
C PHE A 124 -7.68 -9.39 -10.13
N GLY A 125 -7.25 -8.46 -9.28
CA GLY A 125 -6.03 -7.68 -9.48
C GLY A 125 -4.78 -8.58 -9.53
N MET A 126 -4.68 -9.58 -8.66
CA MET A 126 -3.58 -10.56 -8.67
C MET A 126 -3.52 -11.32 -10.00
N VAL A 127 -4.67 -11.82 -10.49
CA VAL A 127 -4.75 -12.54 -11.77
C VAL A 127 -4.32 -11.64 -12.92
N ILE A 128 -4.81 -10.41 -12.98
CA ILE A 128 -4.39 -9.42 -13.98
C ILE A 128 -2.89 -9.16 -13.87
N MET A 129 -2.36 -8.97 -12.67
CA MET A 129 -0.93 -8.74 -12.46
C MET A 129 -0.10 -9.90 -13.01
N ILE A 130 -0.43 -11.15 -12.66
CA ILE A 130 0.29 -12.35 -13.13
C ILE A 130 0.26 -12.43 -14.67
N LEU A 131 -0.88 -12.15 -15.30
CA LEU A 131 -1.05 -12.21 -16.75
C LEU A 131 -0.30 -11.09 -17.47
N LEU A 132 -0.33 -9.87 -16.93
CA LEU A 132 0.27 -8.69 -17.55
C LEU A 132 1.76 -8.53 -17.22
N THR A 133 2.29 -9.16 -16.17
CA THR A 133 3.68 -9.02 -15.74
C THR A 133 4.69 -9.35 -16.84
N LEU A 134 4.52 -10.48 -17.56
CA LEU A 134 5.45 -10.88 -18.63
C LEU A 134 5.46 -9.87 -19.79
N PRO A 135 4.29 -9.52 -20.38
CA PRO A 135 4.22 -8.49 -21.41
C PRO A 135 4.82 -7.15 -20.98
N LEU A 136 4.56 -6.71 -19.74
CA LEU A 136 5.15 -5.48 -19.21
C LEU A 136 6.67 -5.59 -19.05
N ALA A 137 7.20 -6.75 -18.61
CA ALA A 137 8.62 -6.97 -18.47
C ALA A 137 9.34 -6.94 -19.83
N GLU A 138 8.80 -7.60 -20.86
CA GLU A 138 9.34 -7.54 -22.22
C GLU A 138 9.31 -6.12 -22.80
N PHE A 139 8.27 -5.36 -22.47
CA PHE A 139 8.19 -3.95 -22.85
C PHE A 139 9.24 -3.10 -22.11
N ALA A 140 9.42 -3.33 -20.81
CA ALA A 140 10.41 -2.64 -19.99
C ALA A 140 11.85 -2.92 -20.46
N LEU A 141 12.15 -4.13 -20.94
CA LEU A 141 13.46 -4.48 -21.49
C LEU A 141 13.81 -3.73 -22.79
N LYS A 142 12.81 -3.17 -23.49
CA LYS A 142 13.04 -2.34 -24.68
C LYS A 142 13.45 -0.91 -24.32
N PHE A 143 13.28 -0.49 -23.06
CA PHE A 143 13.65 0.85 -22.63
C PHE A 143 15.17 1.01 -22.65
N ARG A 144 15.60 2.09 -23.30
CA ARG A 144 16.99 2.53 -23.33
C ARG A 144 17.11 3.76 -22.44
N SER A 145 18.30 4.36 -22.41
CA SER A 145 18.60 5.50 -21.54
C SER A 145 17.62 6.66 -21.72
N THR A 146 17.12 6.90 -22.94
CA THR A 146 16.16 7.97 -23.24
C THR A 146 14.78 7.69 -22.65
N GLU A 147 14.28 6.46 -22.77
CA GLU A 147 12.98 6.07 -22.21
C GLU A 147 13.01 6.04 -20.69
N ILE A 148 14.09 5.52 -20.09
CA ILE A 148 14.29 5.53 -18.63
C ILE A 148 14.33 6.96 -18.10
N PHE A 149 14.96 7.91 -18.81
CA PHE A 149 14.94 9.32 -18.45
C PHE A 149 13.50 9.87 -18.41
N TRP A 150 12.72 9.66 -19.48
CA TRP A 150 11.34 10.13 -19.51
C TRP A 150 10.44 9.45 -18.48
N ILE A 151 10.67 8.18 -18.17
CA ILE A 151 9.97 7.47 -17.10
C ILE A 151 10.33 8.02 -15.73
N ALA A 152 11.60 8.37 -15.50
CA ALA A 152 12.02 9.02 -14.27
C ALA A 152 11.38 10.40 -14.12
N ILE A 153 11.33 11.21 -15.20
CA ILE A 153 10.62 12.50 -15.23
C ILE A 153 9.13 12.29 -14.97
N LEU A 154 8.47 11.35 -15.66
CA LEU A 154 7.06 11.01 -15.46
C LEU A 154 6.80 10.62 -14.01
N GLY A 155 7.63 9.75 -13.43
CA GLY A 155 7.54 9.35 -12.02
C GLY A 155 7.65 10.55 -11.09
N LEU A 156 8.58 11.46 -11.34
CA LEU A 156 8.75 12.68 -10.54
C LEU A 156 7.55 13.63 -10.70
N THR A 157 7.00 13.78 -11.92
CA THR A 157 5.80 14.59 -12.19
C THR A 157 4.57 14.01 -11.50
N VAL A 158 4.41 12.70 -11.53
CA VAL A 158 3.33 11.98 -10.87
C VAL A 158 3.42 12.12 -9.35
N VAL A 159 4.62 11.97 -8.77
CA VAL A 159 4.85 12.21 -7.34
C VAL A 159 4.56 13.67 -6.97
N ALA A 160 4.90 14.62 -7.85
CA ALA A 160 4.58 16.03 -7.65
C ALA A 160 3.07 16.33 -7.76
N GLY A 161 2.35 15.58 -8.59
CA GLY A 161 0.90 15.73 -8.81
C GLY A 161 0.02 15.01 -7.79
N LEU A 162 0.53 13.95 -7.15
CA LEU A 162 -0.21 13.19 -6.14
C LEU A 162 -0.17 13.84 -4.76
N GLY A 163 -1.34 14.03 -4.17
CA GLY A 163 -1.50 14.05 -2.71
C GLY A 163 -0.97 15.29 -2.00
N THR A 164 -0.67 16.38 -2.72
CA THR A 164 -0.46 17.68 -2.06
C THR A 164 -1.34 18.74 -2.72
N GLU A 165 -2.03 19.53 -1.91
CA GLU A 165 -2.73 20.74 -2.37
C GLU A 165 -1.77 21.74 -3.04
N ASN A 166 -0.45 21.56 -2.87
CA ASN A 166 0.58 22.47 -3.33
C ASN A 166 1.71 21.74 -4.07
N MET A 167 1.59 21.67 -5.40
CA MET A 167 2.54 21.07 -6.32
C MET A 167 3.99 21.59 -6.16
N ILE A 168 4.16 22.86 -5.76
CA ILE A 168 5.49 23.44 -5.55
C ILE A 168 6.20 22.74 -4.38
N LYS A 169 5.48 22.44 -3.29
CA LYS A 169 6.06 21.74 -2.14
C LYS A 169 6.50 20.32 -2.51
N ALA A 170 5.72 19.61 -3.33
CA ALA A 170 6.06 18.28 -3.78
C ALA A 170 7.26 18.26 -4.75
N LEU A 171 7.38 19.27 -5.62
CA LEU A 171 8.55 19.42 -6.47
C LEU A 171 9.81 19.77 -5.67
N ILE A 172 9.70 20.64 -4.67
CA ILE A 172 10.80 20.98 -3.75
C ILE A 172 11.23 19.77 -2.94
N SER A 173 10.29 18.97 -2.40
CA SER A 173 10.63 17.75 -1.66
C SER A 173 11.26 16.69 -2.56
N GLY A 174 10.79 16.54 -3.80
CA GLY A 174 11.41 15.68 -4.82
C GLY A 174 12.84 16.11 -5.16
N ALA A 175 13.06 17.40 -5.42
CA ALA A 175 14.38 17.96 -5.67
C ALA A 175 15.31 17.77 -4.46
N PHE A 176 14.79 17.96 -3.24
CA PHE A 176 15.51 17.71 -2.00
C PHE A 176 15.89 16.23 -1.85
N GLY A 177 14.99 15.30 -2.16
CA GLY A 177 15.27 13.86 -2.16
C GLY A 177 16.35 13.46 -3.15
N ILE A 178 16.32 14.02 -4.37
CA ILE A 178 17.39 13.82 -5.38
C ILE A 178 18.71 14.39 -4.89
N TRP A 179 18.70 15.58 -4.29
CA TRP A 179 19.91 16.16 -3.73
C TRP A 179 20.50 15.27 -2.62
N LEU A 180 19.69 14.78 -1.69
CA LEU A 180 20.12 13.86 -0.63
C LEU A 180 20.71 12.55 -1.19
N SER A 181 20.14 12.01 -2.27
CA SER A 181 20.64 10.78 -2.89
C SER A 181 21.97 10.96 -3.64
N THR A 182 22.32 12.21 -3.99
CA THR A 182 23.62 12.52 -4.61
C THR A 182 24.76 12.72 -3.61
N ILE A 183 24.48 12.71 -2.30
CA ILE A 183 25.50 12.86 -1.25
C ILE A 183 26.28 11.55 -1.13
N GLY A 184 27.61 11.63 -1.25
CA GLY A 184 28.53 10.50 -1.12
C GLY A 184 29.30 10.18 -2.41
N CYS A 185 29.81 8.96 -2.51
CA CYS A 185 30.52 8.48 -3.69
C CYS A 185 29.55 8.08 -4.80
N ASN A 186 29.73 8.64 -6.00
CA ASN A 186 28.97 8.22 -7.18
C ASN A 186 29.37 6.79 -7.59
N PRO A 187 28.43 5.82 -7.62
CA PRO A 187 28.76 4.42 -7.94
C PRO A 187 29.22 4.21 -9.39
N VAL A 188 28.92 5.14 -10.29
CA VAL A 188 29.28 5.06 -11.72
C VAL A 188 30.63 5.70 -11.99
N THR A 189 30.88 6.89 -11.44
CA THR A 189 32.09 7.68 -11.74
C THR A 189 33.15 7.65 -10.66
N GLY A 190 32.83 7.17 -9.45
CA GLY A 190 33.72 7.16 -8.29
C GLY A 190 33.99 8.53 -7.66
N GLU A 191 33.34 9.59 -8.16
CA GLU A 191 33.52 10.94 -7.63
C GLU A 191 32.68 11.18 -6.38
N PHE A 192 33.27 11.85 -5.39
CA PHE A 192 32.57 12.27 -4.18
C PHE A 192 31.81 13.58 -4.43
N ARG A 193 30.54 13.61 -4.03
CA ARG A 193 29.66 14.78 -4.15
C ARG A 193 29.11 15.14 -2.78
N PHE A 194 29.21 16.42 -2.41
CA PHE A 194 28.68 16.96 -1.14
C PHE A 194 29.18 16.25 0.13
N VAL A 195 30.41 15.73 0.10
CA VAL A 195 31.07 15.11 1.26
C VAL A 195 31.86 16.17 2.03
N PHE A 196 31.35 16.55 3.21
CA PHE A 196 31.99 17.54 4.09
C PHE A 196 32.70 16.91 5.30
N ASN A 197 32.42 15.63 5.58
CA ASN A 197 32.98 14.85 6.67
C ASN A 197 33.09 13.39 6.21
N ASP A 198 34.07 12.65 6.73
CA ASP A 198 34.30 11.23 6.43
C ASP A 198 33.06 10.36 6.63
N ILE A 199 32.17 10.71 7.57
CA ILE A 199 30.89 10.01 7.81
C ILE A 199 29.98 10.06 6.56
N LEU A 200 30.10 11.09 5.71
CA LEU A 200 29.30 11.28 4.50
C LEU A 200 29.92 10.62 3.26
N MET A 201 31.14 10.06 3.33
CA MET A 201 31.76 9.38 2.19
C MET A 201 30.91 8.21 1.67
N GLY A 202 30.28 7.47 2.59
CA GLY A 202 29.34 6.40 2.28
C GLY A 202 27.94 6.87 1.88
N GLY A 203 27.71 8.18 1.84
CA GLY A 203 26.40 8.78 1.61
C GLY A 203 25.45 8.65 2.80
N ILE A 204 24.19 9.02 2.60
CA ILE A 204 23.16 8.89 3.62
C ILE A 204 22.65 7.45 3.60
N ASN A 205 22.83 6.74 4.71
CA ASN A 205 22.28 5.41 4.85
C ASN A 205 20.74 5.49 4.83
N ILE A 206 20.12 4.77 3.89
CA ILE A 206 18.68 4.80 3.67
C ILE A 206 17.90 4.32 4.90
N LEU A 207 18.47 3.41 5.70
CA LEU A 207 17.79 2.83 6.88
C LEU A 207 17.55 3.86 7.99
N PRO A 208 18.58 4.49 8.56
CA PRO A 208 18.38 5.53 9.57
C PRO A 208 17.54 6.70 9.04
N ALA A 209 17.70 7.07 7.77
CA ALA A 209 16.93 8.14 7.14
C ALA A 209 15.43 7.82 7.10
N LEU A 210 15.05 6.60 6.68
CA LEU A 210 13.66 6.16 6.66
C LEU A 210 13.08 6.07 8.07
N ILE A 211 13.82 5.54 9.05
CA ILE A 211 13.37 5.49 10.46
C ILE A 211 13.12 6.90 10.99
N GLY A 212 14.05 7.84 10.76
CA GLY A 212 13.90 9.22 11.19
C GLY A 212 12.70 9.93 10.54
N LEU A 213 12.49 9.70 9.25
CA LEU A 213 11.43 10.36 8.48
C LEU A 213 10.04 9.77 8.72
N PHE A 214 9.95 8.47 9.00
CA PHE A 214 8.68 7.72 9.01
C PHE A 214 8.30 7.08 10.36
N ALA A 215 9.22 6.95 11.32
CA ALA A 215 8.87 6.42 12.65
C ALA A 215 8.67 7.54 13.67
N ILE A 216 9.57 8.53 13.66
CA ILE A 216 9.62 9.58 14.69
C ILE A 216 8.40 10.50 14.63
N PRO A 217 7.98 11.09 13.48
CA PRO A 217 6.81 11.96 13.45
C PRO A 217 5.53 11.28 13.93
N GLN A 218 5.40 9.99 13.65
CA GLN A 218 4.22 9.20 13.99
C GLN A 218 4.22 8.81 15.46
N ALA A 219 5.39 8.55 16.06
CA ALA A 219 5.50 8.42 17.51
C ALA A 219 5.00 9.68 18.23
N PHE A 220 5.36 10.87 17.73
CA PHE A 220 4.87 12.14 18.28
C PHE A 220 3.38 12.35 18.04
N SER A 221 2.87 12.08 16.84
CA SER A 221 1.44 12.21 16.52
C SER A 221 0.56 11.28 17.37
N LEU A 222 1.00 10.04 17.58
CA LEU A 222 0.29 9.09 18.43
C LEU A 222 0.27 9.57 19.90
N ALA A 223 1.39 10.10 20.39
CA ALA A 223 1.47 10.68 21.73
C ALA A 223 0.54 11.89 21.91
N GLU A 224 0.38 12.73 20.88
CA GLU A 224 -0.52 13.90 20.90
C GLU A 224 -2.00 13.50 20.89
N SER A 225 -2.36 12.43 20.18
CA SER A 225 -3.74 11.93 20.10
C SER A 225 -4.21 11.14 21.33
N TYR A 226 -3.33 10.98 22.32
CA TYR A 226 -3.58 10.21 23.54
C TYR A 226 -4.48 11.00 24.52
N GLY A 227 -5.81 10.86 24.37
CA GLY A 227 -6.78 11.50 25.27
C GLY A 227 -8.15 11.83 24.67
N THR A 228 -8.33 11.70 23.35
CA THR A 228 -9.63 11.98 22.71
C THR A 228 -10.62 10.84 22.99
N LYS A 229 -11.67 11.13 23.78
CA LYS A 229 -12.76 10.16 24.06
C LYS A 229 -13.42 9.73 22.75
N ARG A 230 -13.21 8.47 22.35
CA ARG A 230 -13.91 7.86 21.21
C ARG A 230 -15.14 7.12 21.70
N THR A 231 -16.30 7.45 21.12
CA THR A 231 -17.56 6.75 21.40
C THR A 231 -17.50 5.34 20.82
N ALA A 232 -17.51 4.34 21.69
CA ALA A 232 -17.70 2.95 21.27
C ALA A 232 -19.13 2.76 20.76
N PHE A 233 -19.28 2.39 19.49
CA PHE A 233 -20.59 2.04 18.93
C PHE A 233 -21.09 0.74 19.59
N LYS A 234 -22.38 0.69 19.93
CA LYS A 234 -23.04 -0.55 20.38
C LYS A 234 -23.12 -1.50 19.18
N ILE A 235 -22.32 -2.56 19.22
CA ILE A 235 -22.37 -3.64 18.24
C ILE A 235 -23.58 -4.53 18.55
N GLN A 236 -24.57 -4.54 17.67
CA GLN A 236 -25.62 -5.57 17.68
C GLN A 236 -25.10 -6.78 16.89
N ARG A 237 -24.80 -7.86 17.61
CA ARG A 237 -24.35 -9.12 16.99
C ARG A 237 -25.55 -9.91 16.48
N GLU A 238 -25.69 -10.01 15.16
CA GLU A 238 -26.60 -10.97 14.53
C GLU A 238 -25.86 -12.26 14.16
N LYS A 239 -26.35 -13.41 14.64
CA LYS A 239 -25.80 -14.72 14.26
C LYS A 239 -26.07 -14.97 12.77
N GLY A 240 -25.04 -15.34 12.02
CA GLY A 240 -25.15 -15.71 10.60
C GLY A 240 -25.04 -14.54 9.61
N LEU A 241 -24.81 -13.32 10.09
CA LEU A 241 -24.69 -12.12 9.25
C LEU A 241 -23.60 -12.25 8.18
N PHE A 242 -22.46 -12.86 8.50
CA PHE A 242 -21.37 -13.09 7.54
C PHE A 242 -21.82 -13.85 6.29
N ILE A 243 -22.54 -14.97 6.45
CA ILE A 243 -23.00 -15.81 5.34
C ILE A 243 -24.00 -15.03 4.49
N LYS A 244 -24.91 -14.28 5.14
CA LYS A 244 -25.90 -13.43 4.45
C LYS A 244 -25.21 -12.36 3.61
N THR A 245 -24.25 -11.63 4.20
CA THR A 245 -23.47 -10.60 3.49
C THR A 245 -22.65 -11.19 2.35
N PHE A 246 -22.03 -12.36 2.55
CA PHE A 246 -21.27 -13.05 1.51
C PHE A 246 -22.14 -13.43 0.30
N ILE A 247 -23.32 -14.01 0.54
CA ILE A 247 -24.27 -14.36 -0.53
C ILE A 247 -24.76 -13.10 -1.25
N GLN A 248 -25.06 -12.03 -0.52
CA GLN A 248 -25.50 -10.76 -1.11
C GLN A 248 -24.41 -10.16 -2.01
N MET A 249 -23.17 -10.21 -1.55
CA MET A 249 -22.00 -9.75 -2.31
C MET A 249 -21.76 -10.52 -3.60
N ILE A 250 -21.91 -11.86 -3.58
CA ILE A 250 -21.82 -12.67 -4.81
C ILE A 250 -22.92 -12.29 -5.81
N LYS A 251 -24.10 -11.87 -5.34
CA LYS A 251 -25.19 -11.40 -6.22
C LYS A 251 -24.93 -10.00 -6.78
N MET A 252 -24.08 -9.19 -6.15
CA MET A 252 -23.73 -7.83 -6.59
C MET A 252 -22.62 -7.83 -7.67
N VAL A 253 -22.70 -8.74 -8.64
CA VAL A 253 -21.68 -8.95 -9.67
C VAL A 253 -21.36 -7.66 -10.42
N ARG A 254 -22.37 -6.84 -10.72
CA ARG A 254 -22.17 -5.57 -11.46
C ARG A 254 -21.21 -4.62 -10.74
N VAL A 255 -21.43 -4.39 -9.44
CA VAL A 255 -20.61 -3.48 -8.64
C VAL A 255 -19.19 -4.02 -8.49
N GLN A 256 -19.07 -5.33 -8.25
CA GLN A 256 -17.78 -5.98 -8.09
C GLN A 256 -16.95 -5.95 -9.37
N THR A 257 -17.58 -6.19 -10.52
CA THR A 257 -16.91 -6.13 -11.81
C THR A 257 -16.48 -4.71 -12.17
N ILE A 258 -17.34 -3.70 -11.96
CA ILE A 258 -16.98 -2.30 -12.20
C ILE A 258 -15.80 -1.89 -11.33
N GLY A 259 -15.87 -2.11 -10.01
CA GLY A 259 -14.80 -1.78 -9.09
C GLY A 259 -13.48 -2.50 -9.40
N SER A 260 -13.56 -3.78 -9.79
CA SER A 260 -12.36 -4.57 -10.14
C SER A 260 -11.73 -4.11 -11.45
N ILE A 261 -12.54 -3.78 -12.48
CA ILE A 261 -12.03 -3.29 -13.77
C ILE A 261 -11.46 -1.88 -13.63
N VAL A 262 -12.22 -0.95 -13.04
CA VAL A 262 -11.78 0.43 -12.81
C VAL A 262 -10.52 0.45 -11.94
N GLY A 263 -10.52 -0.34 -10.85
CA GLY A 263 -9.36 -0.50 -9.98
C GLY A 263 -8.13 -1.04 -10.70
N SER A 264 -8.30 -2.01 -11.61
CA SER A 264 -7.20 -2.58 -12.38
C SER A 264 -6.67 -1.61 -13.44
N ILE A 265 -7.54 -0.92 -14.17
CA ILE A 265 -7.15 0.06 -15.20
C ILE A 265 -6.40 1.23 -14.56
N ILE A 266 -6.97 1.82 -13.50
CA ILE A 266 -6.37 2.95 -12.80
C ILE A 266 -5.11 2.51 -12.04
N GLY A 267 -5.11 1.30 -11.48
CA GLY A 267 -3.97 0.74 -10.77
C GLY A 267 -2.73 0.52 -11.63
N ILE A 268 -2.89 0.30 -12.95
CA ILE A 268 -1.77 0.22 -13.90
C ILE A 268 -1.13 1.60 -14.13
N ILE A 269 -1.88 2.69 -13.92
CA ILE A 269 -1.38 4.05 -14.16
C ILE A 269 -0.40 4.44 -13.03
N PRO A 270 0.87 4.74 -13.36
CA PRO A 270 1.86 5.12 -12.37
C PRO A 270 1.38 6.32 -11.55
N GLY A 271 1.41 6.14 -10.23
CA GLY A 271 0.99 7.11 -9.22
C GLY A 271 -0.33 7.83 -9.53
N VAL A 272 -1.36 7.10 -9.92
CA VAL A 272 -2.75 7.52 -9.68
C VAL A 272 -3.28 6.79 -8.43
N GLY A 273 -2.89 5.51 -8.28
CA GLY A 273 -3.04 4.73 -7.07
C GLY A 273 -4.49 4.41 -6.69
N GLY A 274 -4.66 3.70 -5.56
CA GLY A 274 -5.98 3.25 -5.10
C GLY A 274 -6.94 4.37 -4.64
N GLN A 275 -6.41 5.57 -4.37
CA GLN A 275 -7.19 6.71 -3.84
C GLN A 275 -8.15 7.26 -4.89
N VAL A 276 -7.63 7.50 -6.10
CA VAL A 276 -8.43 7.94 -7.25
C VAL A 276 -9.31 6.81 -7.74
N ALA A 277 -8.79 5.57 -7.77
CA ALA A 277 -9.55 4.41 -8.20
C ALA A 277 -10.81 4.17 -7.34
N GLY A 278 -10.71 4.35 -6.02
CA GLY A 278 -11.83 4.18 -5.11
C GLY A 278 -12.95 5.21 -5.32
N ILE A 279 -12.60 6.47 -5.61
CA ILE A 279 -13.59 7.53 -5.87
C ILE A 279 -14.22 7.34 -7.26
N VAL A 280 -13.42 7.08 -8.29
CA VAL A 280 -13.92 6.88 -9.66
C VAL A 280 -14.78 5.62 -9.80
N ALA A 281 -14.52 4.57 -9.00
CA ALA A 281 -15.37 3.39 -8.97
C ALA A 281 -16.66 3.60 -8.16
N TYR A 282 -16.71 4.63 -7.31
CA TYR A 282 -17.88 4.99 -6.51
C TYR A 282 -18.87 5.86 -7.29
N ASP A 283 -18.36 6.76 -8.14
CA ASP A 283 -19.14 7.57 -9.08
C ASP A 283 -19.79 6.72 -10.21
#